data_AF-A0A435YWD8-F1
#
_entry.id   AF-A0A435YWD8-F1
#
_cell.length_a   1.000
_cell.length_b   1.000
_cell.length_c   1.000
_cell.angle_alpha   90.00
_cell.angle_beta   90.00
_cell.angle_gamma   90.00
#
_symmetry.space_group_name_H-M   'P 1'
#
loop_
_entity.id
_entity.type
_entity.pdbx_description
1 polymer ?
#
loop_
_entity_poly.entity_id
_entity_poly.type
_entity_poly.pdbx_seq_one_letter_code
_entity_poly.pdbx_strand_id
1 'polypeptide(L)'
;MKDTFAAVEGAMSVPRWRSLLFVPVHVPRFVETAHERGADGVILDLEDSVPQDRKGESRQQLPECVAEVGRKGASVLVRVNHGLRALAADLDAAVMAGVDALVLPKTDSAEWVIEIANAVSELERERNLPQGGI
;
A
#
# COMPACT_ATOMS: atom_id res chain seq x y z
N MET A 1 7.18 24.77 -28.49
CA MET A 1 6.53 23.45 -28.67
C MET A 1 5.80 23.18 -27.37
N LYS A 2 4.47 23.05 -27.40
CA LYS A 2 3.69 22.72 -26.20
C LYS A 2 3.70 21.19 -26.13
N ASP A 3 4.38 20.64 -25.14
CA ASP A 3 4.35 19.21 -24.87
C ASP A 3 2.98 18.89 -24.27
N THR A 4 2.01 18.67 -25.15
CA THR A 4 0.71 18.13 -24.78
C THR A 4 0.93 16.64 -24.51
N PHE A 5 1.01 16.27 -23.24
CA PHE A 5 0.89 14.88 -22.83
C PHE A 5 -0.47 14.37 -23.31
N ALA A 6 -0.46 13.29 -24.09
CA ALA A 6 -1.68 12.63 -24.54
C ALA A 6 -2.50 12.22 -23.30
N ALA A 7 -3.76 12.62 -23.26
CA ALA A 7 -4.68 12.20 -22.21
C ALA A 7 -4.80 10.67 -22.26
N VAL A 8 -4.54 10.03 -21.12
CA VAL A 8 -4.76 8.58 -20.95
C VAL A 8 -6.26 8.33 -21.10
N GLU A 9 -6.66 7.64 -22.16
CA GLU A 9 -8.06 7.28 -22.40
C GLU A 9 -8.50 6.20 -21.40
N GLY A 10 -9.57 6.52 -20.67
CA GLY A 10 -10.07 5.75 -19.54
C GLY A 10 -9.75 6.49 -18.25
N ALA A 11 -10.61 7.43 -17.85
CA ALA A 11 -10.50 8.02 -16.52
C ALA A 11 -10.66 6.89 -15.50
N MET A 12 -9.55 6.37 -14.95
CA MET A 12 -9.60 5.57 -13.75
C MET A 12 -10.40 6.39 -12.74
N SER A 13 -11.54 5.87 -12.29
CA SER A 13 -12.30 6.52 -11.24
C SER A 13 -11.41 6.57 -10.01
N VAL A 14 -10.84 7.74 -9.74
CA VAL A 14 -9.98 7.94 -8.57
C VAL A 14 -10.82 7.62 -7.33
N PRO A 15 -10.37 6.69 -6.46
CA PRO A 15 -11.11 6.35 -5.24
C PRO A 15 -11.38 7.60 -4.42
N ARG A 16 -12.60 7.74 -3.90
CA ARG A 16 -12.98 8.89 -3.07
C ARG A 16 -12.76 8.58 -1.59
N TRP A 17 -11.50 8.59 -1.14
CA TRP A 17 -11.16 8.45 0.28
C TRP A 17 -11.21 9.79 1.00
N ARG A 18 -12.23 10.04 1.83
CA ARG A 18 -12.36 11.25 2.66
C ARG A 18 -11.62 11.13 3.98
N SER A 19 -11.40 9.90 4.45
CA SER A 19 -10.73 9.61 5.72
C SER A 19 -9.86 8.36 5.57
N LEU A 20 -8.59 8.47 5.96
CA LEU A 20 -7.63 7.38 5.99
C LEU A 20 -7.16 7.16 7.42
N LEU A 21 -7.25 5.92 7.91
CA LEU A 21 -6.85 5.55 9.28
C LEU A 21 -5.50 4.84 9.27
N PHE A 22 -4.48 5.40 9.91
CA PHE A 22 -3.20 4.72 10.12
C PHE A 22 -3.31 3.65 11.20
N VAL A 23 -2.84 2.44 10.89
CA VAL A 23 -2.85 1.28 11.78
C VAL A 23 -1.49 0.59 11.72
N PRO A 24 -0.66 0.65 12.78
CA PRO A 24 0.60 -0.08 12.81
C PRO A 24 0.36 -1.59 12.82
N VAL A 25 0.99 -2.31 11.88
CA VAL A 25 0.74 -3.74 11.68
C VAL A 25 1.07 -4.57 12.94
N HIS A 26 2.16 -4.25 13.63
CA HIS A 26 2.61 -4.96 14.84
C HIS A 26 1.73 -4.80 16.10
N VAL A 27 0.59 -4.10 16.02
CA VAL A 27 -0.31 -3.85 17.17
C VAL A 27 -1.68 -4.52 16.93
N PRO A 28 -1.84 -5.81 17.31
CA PRO A 28 -3.03 -6.61 16.97
C PRO A 28 -4.36 -5.96 17.33
N ARG A 29 -4.48 -5.40 18.55
CA ARG A 29 -5.70 -4.71 19.01
C ARG A 29 -6.16 -3.56 18.10
N PHE A 30 -5.24 -2.93 17.36
CA PHE A 30 -5.56 -1.84 16.43
C PHE A 30 -6.05 -2.40 15.10
N VAL A 31 -5.38 -3.44 14.59
CA VAL A 31 -5.82 -4.17 13.38
C VAL A 31 -7.22 -4.75 13.58
N GLU A 32 -7.44 -5.49 14.68
CA GLU A 32 -8.70 -6.16 15.03
C GLU A 32 -9.91 -5.21 15.13
N THR A 33 -9.70 -3.90 15.36
CA THR A 33 -10.80 -2.94 15.51
C THR A 33 -10.81 -1.85 14.45
N ALA A 34 -9.88 -1.86 13.50
CA ALA A 34 -9.75 -0.82 12.47
C ALA A 34 -10.98 -0.76 11.55
N HIS A 35 -11.46 -1.92 11.13
CA HIS A 35 -12.62 -2.07 10.24
C HIS A 35 -13.94 -1.56 10.89
N GLU A 36 -13.96 -1.29 12.20
CA GLU A 36 -15.11 -0.73 12.93
C GLU A 36 -15.13 0.80 12.97
N ARG A 37 -14.05 1.46 12.54
CA ARG A 37 -13.89 2.91 12.66
C ARG A 37 -14.61 3.71 11.57
N GLY A 38 -15.12 3.04 10.53
CA GLY A 38 -15.87 3.68 9.45
C GLY A 38 -15.02 4.59 8.55
N ALA A 39 -13.70 4.39 8.53
CA ALA A 39 -12.83 5.10 7.60
C ALA A 39 -13.02 4.56 6.17
N ASP A 40 -13.00 5.46 5.18
CA ASP A 40 -13.04 5.07 3.76
C ASP A 40 -11.83 4.20 3.35
N GLY A 41 -10.68 4.37 4.02
CA GLY A 41 -9.53 3.48 3.87
C GLY A 41 -8.71 3.32 5.14
N VAL A 42 -8.02 2.20 5.26
CA VAL A 42 -7.10 1.86 6.35
C VAL A 42 -5.70 1.70 5.79
N ILE A 43 -4.75 2.47 6.33
CA ILE A 43 -3.34 2.39 6.00
C ILE A 43 -2.67 1.48 7.02
N LEU A 44 -2.36 0.26 6.61
CA LEU A 44 -1.47 -0.64 7.33
C LEU A 44 -0.05 -0.08 7.26
N ASP A 45 0.47 0.36 8.39
CA ASP A 45 1.75 1.06 8.46
C ASP A 45 2.89 0.07 8.76
N LEU A 46 3.85 -0.01 7.83
CA LEU A 46 5.12 -0.69 8.02
C LEU A 46 6.24 0.29 8.37
N GLU A 47 6.01 1.61 8.38
CA GLU A 47 7.03 2.65 8.48
C GLU A 47 7.19 3.22 9.91
N ASP A 48 7.07 4.52 10.14
CA ASP A 48 7.55 5.17 11.36
C ASP A 48 6.81 4.70 12.63
N SER A 49 5.61 4.12 12.51
CA SER A 49 4.89 3.55 13.66
C SER A 49 5.35 2.14 14.03
N VAL A 50 6.28 1.53 13.30
CA VAL A 50 6.78 0.17 13.56
C VAL A 50 8.24 0.20 14.02
N PRO A 51 8.57 -0.35 15.20
CA PRO A 51 9.96 -0.51 15.65
C PRO A 51 10.80 -1.34 14.66
N GLN A 52 12.10 -1.03 14.55
CA GLN A 52 13.00 -1.68 13.58
C GLN A 52 13.05 -3.20 13.73
N ASP A 53 13.11 -3.70 14.96
CA ASP A 53 13.12 -5.12 15.30
C ASP A 53 11.79 -5.84 14.98
N ARG A 54 10.70 -5.09 14.79
CA ARG A 54 9.37 -5.64 14.45
C ARG A 54 9.01 -5.55 12.97
N LYS A 55 9.85 -4.94 12.12
CA LYS A 55 9.59 -4.80 10.67
C LYS A 55 9.43 -6.15 9.98
N GLY A 56 10.30 -7.11 10.32
CA GLY A 56 10.26 -8.46 9.75
C GLY A 56 8.94 -9.18 10.08
N GLU A 57 8.58 -9.20 11.36
CA GLU A 57 7.32 -9.77 11.84
C GLU A 57 6.09 -9.06 11.23
N SER A 58 6.13 -7.73 11.14
CA SER A 58 5.04 -6.93 10.55
C SER A 58 4.79 -7.30 9.09
N ARG A 59 5.84 -7.53 8.29
CA ARG A 59 5.68 -8.00 6.90
C ARG A 59 5.01 -9.38 6.84
N GLN A 60 5.37 -10.28 7.75
CA GLN A 60 4.79 -11.63 7.79
C GLN A 60 3.31 -11.62 8.20
N GLN A 61 2.89 -10.68 9.05
CA GLN A 61 1.51 -10.51 9.50
C GLN A 61 0.61 -9.80 8.49
N LEU A 62 1.19 -9.18 7.46
CA LEU A 62 0.47 -8.31 6.53
C LEU A 62 -0.73 -9.01 5.84
N PRO A 63 -0.64 -10.26 5.36
CA PRO A 63 -1.77 -10.94 4.73
C PRO A 63 -3.00 -11.07 5.63
N GLU A 64 -2.78 -11.43 6.90
CA GLU A 64 -3.86 -11.55 7.88
C GLU A 64 -4.44 -10.18 8.23
N CYS A 65 -3.58 -9.17 8.36
CA CYS A 65 -4.01 -7.80 8.64
C CYS A 65 -4.85 -7.21 7.50
N VAL A 66 -4.45 -7.44 6.24
CA VAL A 66 -5.19 -6.99 5.05
C VAL A 66 -6.61 -7.55 5.06
N ALA A 67 -6.74 -8.87 5.26
CA ALA A 67 -8.04 -9.53 5.35
C ALA A 67 -8.90 -8.96 6.49
N GLU A 68 -8.30 -8.74 7.66
CA GLU A 68 -9.01 -8.26 8.84
C GLU A 68 -9.49 -6.81 8.68
N VAL A 69 -8.65 -5.90 8.19
CA VAL A 69 -9.04 -4.48 8.06
C VAL A 69 -10.02 -4.25 6.92
N GLY A 70 -9.92 -5.03 5.84
CA GLY A 70 -10.80 -4.95 4.67
C GLY A 70 -12.19 -5.58 4.87
N ARG A 71 -12.42 -6.33 5.97
CA ARG A 71 -13.61 -7.18 6.14
C ARG A 71 -14.96 -6.45 6.16
N LYS A 72 -14.99 -5.12 6.36
CA LYS A 72 -16.20 -4.28 6.26
C LYS A 72 -16.18 -3.30 5.08
N GLY A 73 -15.33 -3.55 4.08
CA GLY A 73 -15.32 -2.82 2.80
C GLY A 73 -14.55 -1.50 2.79
N ALA A 74 -13.72 -1.22 3.80
CA ALA A 74 -12.75 -0.14 3.71
C ALA A 74 -11.65 -0.50 2.71
N SER A 75 -11.15 0.47 1.94
CA SER A 75 -9.97 0.23 1.12
C SER A 75 -8.75 -0.05 2.00
N VAL A 76 -7.91 -1.00 1.60
CA VAL A 76 -6.71 -1.38 2.35
C VAL A 76 -5.49 -0.83 1.63
N LEU A 77 -4.77 0.05 2.30
CA LEU A 77 -3.54 0.65 1.81
C LEU A 77 -2.37 0.17 2.66
N VAL A 78 -1.18 0.09 2.07
CA VAL A 78 0.04 -0.24 2.83
C VAL A 78 1.04 0.89 2.72
N ARG A 79 1.44 1.48 3.85
CA ARG A 79 2.55 2.43 3.88
C ARG A 79 3.86 1.67 4.03
N VAL A 80 4.64 1.67 2.95
CA VAL A 80 5.96 1.04 2.86
C VAL A 80 7.05 1.94 3.45
N ASN A 81 8.23 1.39 3.71
CA ASN A 81 9.40 2.12 4.17
C ASN A 81 10.12 2.80 3.00
N HIS A 82 10.76 3.93 3.31
CA HIS A 82 11.73 4.56 2.42
C HIS A 82 13.09 3.84 2.45
N GLY A 83 13.83 3.88 1.34
CA GLY A 83 15.16 3.28 1.19
C GLY A 83 15.13 1.89 0.55
N LEU A 84 16.02 1.68 -0.44
CA LEU A 84 15.95 0.57 -1.39
C LEU A 84 15.74 -0.82 -0.77
N ARG A 85 16.53 -1.18 0.26
CA ARG A 85 16.45 -2.52 0.87
C ARG A 85 15.15 -2.74 1.65
N ALA A 86 14.72 -1.75 2.40
CA ALA A 86 13.49 -1.85 3.21
C ALA A 86 12.26 -1.83 2.31
N LEU A 87 12.26 -0.95 1.30
CA LEU A 87 11.23 -0.89 0.27
C LEU A 87 11.10 -2.23 -0.46
N ALA A 88 12.20 -2.82 -0.95
CA ALA A 88 12.13 -4.10 -1.66
C ALA A 88 11.48 -5.21 -0.81
N ALA A 89 11.82 -5.29 0.48
CA ALA A 89 11.20 -6.25 1.39
C ALA A 89 9.71 -5.94 1.67
N ASP A 90 9.34 -4.67 1.69
CA ASP A 90 7.94 -4.26 1.87
C ASP A 90 7.11 -4.52 0.60
N LEU A 91 7.64 -4.26 -0.59
CA LEU A 91 6.96 -4.56 -1.86
C LEU A 91 6.71 -6.07 -1.99
N ASP A 92 7.70 -6.89 -1.62
CA ASP A 92 7.56 -8.34 -1.60
C ASP A 92 6.41 -8.80 -0.67
N ALA A 93 6.21 -8.13 0.47
CA ALA A 93 5.10 -8.41 1.38
C ALA A 93 3.76 -7.82 0.93
N ALA A 94 3.77 -6.60 0.38
CA ALA A 94 2.58 -5.77 0.21
C ALA A 94 1.91 -5.88 -1.17
N VAL A 95 2.63 -6.31 -2.22
CA VAL A 95 2.04 -6.47 -3.55
C VAL A 95 1.23 -7.77 -3.61
N MET A 96 0.01 -7.75 -3.07
CA MET A 96 -0.84 -8.93 -2.93
C MET A 96 -2.32 -8.59 -3.10
N ALA A 97 -3.14 -9.61 -3.39
CA ALA A 97 -4.58 -9.44 -3.47
C ALA A 97 -5.18 -8.87 -2.16
N GLY A 98 -6.09 -7.92 -2.30
CA GLY A 98 -6.74 -7.23 -1.18
C GLY A 98 -6.05 -5.95 -0.72
N VAL A 99 -4.85 -5.63 -1.24
CA VAL A 99 -4.27 -4.28 -1.13
C VAL A 99 -4.75 -3.46 -2.31
N ASP A 100 -5.24 -2.25 -2.06
CA ASP A 100 -5.79 -1.33 -3.07
C ASP A 100 -4.80 -0.24 -3.49
N ALA A 101 -3.81 0.08 -2.64
CA ALA A 101 -2.76 1.03 -2.99
C ALA A 101 -1.55 0.95 -2.04
N LEU A 102 -0.39 1.35 -2.55
CA LEU A 102 0.80 1.66 -1.74
C LEU A 102 0.85 3.14 -1.39
N VAL A 103 1.26 3.43 -0.15
CA VAL A 103 1.54 4.80 0.33
C VAL A 103 3.04 4.95 0.45
N LEU A 104 3.62 5.85 -0.36
CA LEU A 104 5.05 6.11 -0.40
C LEU A 104 5.42 7.27 0.54
N PRO A 105 6.19 7.04 1.62
CA PRO A 105 6.66 8.13 2.47
C PRO A 105 7.89 8.81 1.84
N LYS A 106 8.10 10.08 2.20
CA LYS A 106 9.36 10.80 1.95
C LYS A 106 9.74 10.87 0.46
N THR A 107 8.76 10.85 -0.44
CA THR A 107 8.94 10.93 -1.90
C THR A 107 9.39 12.34 -2.31
N ASP A 108 10.57 12.44 -2.92
CA ASP A 108 11.17 13.69 -3.40
C ASP A 108 11.51 13.70 -4.91
N SER A 109 11.36 12.57 -5.60
CA SER A 109 11.64 12.41 -7.03
C SER A 109 10.50 11.67 -7.76
N ALA A 110 10.16 12.17 -8.96
CA ALA A 110 9.19 11.52 -9.84
C ALA A 110 9.75 10.21 -10.42
N GLU A 111 11.05 10.20 -10.74
CA GLU A 111 11.77 9.01 -11.19
C GLU A 111 11.65 7.89 -10.16
N TRP A 112 11.79 8.21 -8.88
CA TRP A 112 11.64 7.22 -7.81
C TRP A 112 10.25 6.57 -7.79
N VAL A 113 9.19 7.36 -8.01
CA VAL A 113 7.82 6.83 -8.11
C VAL A 113 7.67 5.90 -9.32
N ILE A 114 8.26 6.28 -10.47
CA ILE A 114 8.22 5.47 -11.69
C ILE A 114 8.93 4.13 -11.48
N GLU A 115 10.11 4.12 -10.87
CA GLU A 115 10.86 2.89 -10.57
C GLU A 115 10.07 1.97 -9.63
N ILE A 116 9.39 2.53 -8.62
CA ILE A 116 8.52 1.75 -7.74
C ILE A 116 7.33 1.17 -8.51
N ALA A 117 6.69 1.96 -9.37
CA ALA A 117 5.57 1.49 -10.19
C ALA A 117 5.98 0.37 -11.15
N ASN A 118 7.19 0.43 -11.72
CA ASN A 118 7.75 -0.65 -12.53
C ASN A 118 7.96 -1.92 -11.70
N ALA A 119 8.55 -1.81 -10.51
CA ALA A 119 8.75 -2.95 -9.60
C ALA A 119 7.42 -3.58 -9.16
N VAL A 120 6.40 -2.78 -8.89
CA VAL A 120 5.03 -3.26 -8.58
C VAL A 120 4.45 -4.00 -9.78
N SER A 121 4.54 -3.44 -10.99
CA SER A 121 4.04 -4.08 -12.21
C SER A 121 4.70 -5.43 -12.49
N GLU A 122 6.00 -5.56 -12.19
CA GLU A 122 6.71 -6.83 -12.29
C GLU A 122 6.18 -7.86 -11.30
N LEU A 123 6.02 -7.47 -10.03
CA LEU A 123 5.47 -8.33 -8.98
C LEU A 123 4.02 -8.73 -9.24
N GLU A 124 3.18 -7.83 -9.75
CA GLU A 124 1.81 -8.14 -10.16
C GLU A 124 1.81 -9.26 -11.22
N ARG A 125 2.65 -9.12 -12.25
CA ARG A 125 2.78 -10.13 -13.31
C ARG A 125 3.29 -11.47 -12.78
N GLU A 126 4.32 -11.46 -11.93
CA GLU A 126 4.87 -12.68 -11.32
C GLU A 126 3.83 -13.41 -10.45
N ARG A 127 2.95 -12.65 -9.81
CA ARG A 127 1.91 -13.15 -8.89
C ARG A 127 0.56 -13.40 -9.56
N ASN A 128 0.45 -13.18 -10.87
CA ASN A 128 -0.81 -13.26 -11.63
C ASN A 128 -1.92 -12.35 -11.07
N LEU A 129 -1.54 -11.17 -10.57
CA LEU A 129 -2.47 -10.11 -10.17
C LEU A 129 -2.89 -9.28 -11.40
N PRO A 130 -4.07 -8.61 -11.38
CA PRO A 130 -4.42 -7.65 -12.39
C PRO A 130 -3.36 -6.54 -12.48
N GLN A 131 -2.94 -6.20 -13.70
CA GLN A 131 -1.99 -5.12 -13.90
C GLN A 131 -2.61 -3.76 -13.51
N GLY A 132 -1.91 -2.98 -12.68
CA GLY A 132 -2.43 -1.74 -12.11
C GLY A 132 -3.57 -1.97 -11.12
N GLY A 133 -3.60 -3.15 -10.50
CA GLY A 133 -4.55 -3.48 -9.44
C GLY A 133 -4.15 -2.92 -8.07
N ILE A 134 -2.88 -2.53 -7.93
CA ILE A 134 -2.26 -1.97 -6.71
C ILE A 134 -1.58 -0.63 -7.04
#